data_AF-A0A3D2CAJ4-F1
#
_entry.id   AF-A0A3D2CAJ4-F1
#
_cell.length_a   1.000
_cell.length_b   1.000
_cell.length_c   1.000
_cell.angle_alpha   90.00
_cell.angle_beta   90.00
_cell.angle_gamma   90.00
#
_symmetry.space_group_name_H-M   'P 1'
#
loop_
_entity.id
_entity.type
_entity.pdbx_description
1 polymer ?
#
loop_
_entity_poly.entity_id
_entity_poly.type
_entity_poly.pdbx_seq_one_letter_code
_entity_poly.pdbx_strand_id
1 'polypeptide(L)'
;MAPLPPVIPERVVKRVMSRWSRHPAACRDRVTPGWRGRVALVVWLSDGKLTRLEWEDEERVPAELIACLETRARHLLRFEPGEAGWARLPLVFE
;
A
#
# COMPACT_ATOMS: atom_id res chain seq x y z
N MET A 1 20.89 -1.14 -17.47
CA MET A 1 19.52 -1.40 -16.99
C MET A 1 19.68 -2.01 -15.60
N ALA A 2 19.31 -1.28 -14.53
CA ALA A 2 19.42 -1.83 -13.17
C ALA A 2 18.45 -3.01 -13.01
N PRO A 3 18.84 -4.09 -12.31
CA PRO A 3 17.93 -5.21 -12.07
C PRO A 3 16.69 -4.71 -11.32
N LEU A 4 15.51 -5.19 -11.73
CA LEU A 4 14.28 -4.94 -10.97
C LEU A 4 14.49 -5.46 -9.54
N PRO A 5 14.11 -4.67 -8.52
CA PRO A 5 14.20 -5.13 -7.13
C PRO A 5 13.48 -6.48 -6.96
N PRO A 6 13.95 -7.35 -6.05
CA PRO A 6 13.30 -8.64 -5.84
C PRO A 6 11.87 -8.46 -5.33
N VAL A 7 11.01 -9.47 -5.56
CA VAL A 7 9.64 -9.46 -5.01
C VAL A 7 9.71 -9.82 -3.54
N ILE A 8 9.06 -9.01 -2.69
CA ILE A 8 8.96 -9.29 -1.25
C ILE A 8 8.09 -10.53 -1.03
N PRO A 9 8.50 -11.49 -0.17
CA PRO A 9 7.74 -12.70 0.06
C PRO A 9 6.31 -12.45 0.55
N GLU A 10 5.35 -13.23 0.05
CA GLU A 10 3.92 -13.09 0.38
C GLU A 10 3.65 -13.15 1.89
N ARG A 11 4.43 -13.95 2.64
CA ARG A 11 4.34 -14.03 4.10
C ARG A 11 4.59 -12.69 4.80
N VAL A 12 5.48 -11.87 4.26
CA VAL A 12 5.81 -10.53 4.78
C VAL A 12 4.67 -9.58 4.45
N VAL A 13 4.18 -9.62 3.21
CA VAL A 13 3.03 -8.84 2.75
C VAL A 13 1.80 -9.11 3.62
N LYS A 14 1.44 -10.38 3.84
CA LYS A 14 0.32 -10.78 4.72
C LYS A 14 0.46 -10.23 6.14
N ARG A 15 1.67 -10.28 6.72
CA ARG A 15 1.95 -9.76 8.07
C ARG A 15 1.78 -8.24 8.14
N VAL A 16 2.25 -7.50 7.14
CA VAL A 16 2.12 -6.04 7.09
C VAL A 16 0.66 -5.64 6.86
N MET A 17 -0.02 -6.32 5.93
CA MET A 17 -1.42 -6.08 5.63
C MET A 17 -2.33 -6.38 6.82
N SER A 18 -2.07 -7.40 7.63
CA SER A 18 -2.90 -7.68 8.82
C SER A 18 -2.87 -6.50 9.80
N ARG A 19 -1.71 -5.87 9.98
CA ARG A 19 -1.54 -4.69 10.85
C ARG A 19 -2.11 -3.41 10.23
N TRP A 20 -2.05 -3.30 8.91
CA TRP A 20 -2.42 -2.08 8.18
C TRP A 20 -3.89 -2.05 7.72
N SER A 21 -4.56 -3.20 7.62
CA SER A 21 -5.90 -3.41 7.03
C SER A 21 -7.01 -2.44 7.48
N ARG A 22 -6.97 -1.99 8.74
CA ARG A 22 -7.94 -1.01 9.29
C ARG A 22 -7.78 0.41 8.73
N HIS A 23 -6.61 0.75 8.22
CA HIS A 23 -6.28 2.11 7.80
C HIS A 23 -6.88 2.49 6.44
N PRO A 24 -6.90 1.60 5.44
CA PRO A 24 -7.65 1.80 4.22
C PRO A 24 -9.14 2.10 4.47
N ALA A 25 -9.82 1.26 5.26
CA ALA A 25 -11.23 1.47 5.61
C ALA A 25 -11.46 2.84 6.26
N ALA A 26 -10.60 3.23 7.21
CA ALA A 26 -10.69 4.54 7.86
C ALA A 26 -10.46 5.73 6.90
N CYS A 27 -9.67 5.57 5.84
CA CYS A 27 -9.57 6.58 4.79
C CYS A 27 -10.87 6.66 4.00
N ARG A 28 -11.36 5.53 3.47
CA ARG A 28 -12.63 5.48 2.72
C ARG A 28 -13.76 6.14 3.51
N ASP A 29 -13.99 5.72 4.74
CA ASP A 29 -15.11 6.18 5.55
C ASP A 29 -15.05 7.69 5.87
N ARG A 30 -13.85 8.28 5.82
CA ARG A 30 -13.64 9.70 6.09
C ARG A 30 -13.77 10.59 4.84
N VAL A 31 -13.12 10.21 3.73
CA VAL A 31 -12.97 11.09 2.57
C VAL A 31 -13.83 10.66 1.37
N THR A 32 -14.24 9.40 1.29
CA THR A 32 -15.16 8.96 0.23
C THR A 32 -16.13 7.89 0.76
N PRO A 33 -17.08 8.27 1.63
CA PRO A 33 -18.01 7.33 2.22
C PRO A 33 -18.80 6.59 1.15
N GLY A 34 -18.96 5.27 1.31
CA GLY A 34 -19.72 4.43 0.38
C GLY A 34 -19.01 4.08 -0.93
N TRP A 35 -17.78 4.56 -1.16
CA TRP A 35 -16.99 4.13 -2.32
C TRP A 35 -16.62 2.65 -2.20
N ARG A 36 -16.80 1.91 -3.30
CA ARG A 36 -16.48 0.50 -3.42
C ARG A 36 -15.55 0.30 -4.60
N GLY A 37 -14.56 -0.56 -4.42
CA GLY A 37 -13.56 -0.78 -5.44
C GLY A 37 -12.47 -1.72 -4.99
N ARG A 38 -11.72 -2.20 -5.98
CA ARG A 38 -10.49 -2.95 -5.78
C ARG A 38 -9.37 -2.14 -6.42
N VAL A 39 -8.32 -1.93 -5.66
CA VAL A 39 -7.12 -1.19 -6.07
C VAL A 39 -5.92 -1.91 -5.46
N ALA A 40 -4.73 -1.77 -6.05
CA ALA A 40 -3.51 -2.24 -5.43
C ALA A 40 -2.53 -1.09 -5.24
N LEU A 41 -1.92 -1.04 -4.06
CA LEU A 41 -0.79 -0.17 -3.78
C LEU A 41 0.49 -0.96 -4.01
N VAL A 42 1.30 -0.53 -4.97
CA VAL A 42 2.63 -1.08 -5.21
C VAL A 42 3.64 -0.27 -4.40
N VAL A 43 4.47 -0.97 -3.63
CA VAL A 43 5.44 -0.35 -2.72
C VAL A 43 6.84 -0.86 -3.04
N TRP A 44 7.83 0.03 -2.98
CA TRP A 44 9.24 -0.33 -3.07
C TRP A 44 9.93 -0.04 -1.75
N LEU A 45 10.80 -0.96 -1.36
CA LEU A 45 11.54 -0.90 -0.12
C LEU A 45 13.04 -0.99 -0.37
N SER A 46 13.77 -0.28 0.48
CA SER A 46 15.20 -0.48 0.68
C SER A 46 15.46 -0.51 2.19
N ASP A 47 15.98 -1.63 2.69
CA ASP A 47 16.28 -1.85 4.11
C ASP A 47 15.09 -1.54 5.05
N GLY A 48 13.93 -2.11 4.75
CA GLY A 48 12.69 -1.92 5.51
C GLY A 48 12.03 -0.54 5.37
N LYS A 49 12.65 0.38 4.62
CA LYS A 49 12.13 1.73 4.39
C LYS A 49 11.43 1.84 3.04
N LEU A 50 10.25 2.44 3.06
CA LEU A 50 9.50 2.83 1.86
C LEU A 50 10.28 3.88 1.05
N THR A 51 10.59 3.55 -0.21
CA THR A 51 11.28 4.45 -1.15
C THR A 51 10.38 4.96 -2.25
N ARG A 52 9.39 4.18 -2.69
CA ARG A 52 8.41 4.54 -3.71
C ARG A 52 7.04 3.92 -3.41
N LEU A 53 5.99 4.60 -3.85
CA LEU A 53 4.60 4.17 -3.82
C LEU A 53 4.01 4.42 -5.20
N GLU A 54 3.20 3.48 -5.70
CA GLU A 54 2.42 3.62 -6.93
C GLU A 54 1.06 2.93 -6.78
N TRP A 55 0.08 3.39 -7.55
CA TRP A 55 -1.27 2.84 -7.54
C TRP A 55 -1.56 2.13 -8.85
N GLU A 56 -2.03 0.89 -8.78
CA GLU A 56 -2.69 0.25 -9.91
C GLU A 56 -4.12 0.81 -10.02
N ASP A 57 -4.55 1.16 -11.24
CA ASP A 57 -5.88 1.72 -11.51
C ASP A 57 -6.16 3.05 -10.77
N GLU A 58 -5.13 3.89 -10.58
CA GLU A 58 -5.23 5.19 -9.88
C GLU A 58 -6.41 6.05 -10.37
N GLU A 59 -6.64 6.10 -11.68
CA GLU A 59 -7.70 6.89 -12.32
C GLU A 59 -9.11 6.54 -11.86
N ARG A 60 -9.31 5.34 -11.30
CA ARG A 60 -10.62 4.85 -10.82
C ARG A 60 -10.84 5.15 -9.33
N VAL A 61 -9.83 5.66 -8.64
CA VAL A 61 -9.86 5.92 -7.21
C VAL A 61 -9.96 7.43 -6.98
N PRO A 62 -10.87 7.88 -6.10
CA PRO A 62 -10.95 9.29 -5.72
C PRO A 62 -9.60 9.83 -5.25
N ALA A 63 -9.18 11.00 -5.76
CA ALA A 63 -7.89 11.60 -5.42
C ALA A 63 -7.72 11.83 -3.91
N GLU A 64 -8.79 12.19 -3.19
CA GLU A 64 -8.76 12.37 -1.74
C GLU A 64 -8.50 11.05 -0.99
N LEU A 65 -9.04 9.95 -1.52
CA LEU A 65 -8.80 8.61 -0.98
C LEU A 65 -7.35 8.19 -1.20
N ILE A 66 -6.81 8.41 -2.40
CA ILE A 66 -5.38 8.20 -2.70
C ILE A 66 -4.50 8.99 -1.73
N ALA A 67 -4.74 10.30 -1.59
CA ALA A 67 -3.93 11.17 -0.73
C ALA A 67 -3.96 10.70 0.74
N CYS A 68 -5.12 10.28 1.25
CA CYS A 68 -5.23 9.71 2.60
C CYS A 68 -4.44 8.40 2.74
N LEU A 69 -4.59 7.50 1.77
CA LEU A 69 -3.93 6.19 1.78
C LEU A 69 -2.42 6.33 1.69
N GLU A 70 -1.90 7.19 0.82
CA GLU A 70 -0.47 7.45 0.68
C GLU A 70 0.13 8.01 1.96
N THR A 71 -0.54 9.00 2.56
CA THR A 71 -0.11 9.57 3.83
C THR A 71 -0.05 8.47 4.89
N ARG A 72 -1.11 7.67 5.03
CA ARG A 72 -1.10 6.57 6.01
C ARG A 72 -0.07 5.49 5.69
N ALA A 73 0.15 5.15 4.43
CA ALA A 73 1.15 4.16 4.02
C ALA A 73 2.54 4.62 4.45
N ARG A 74 2.93 5.86 4.14
CA ARG A 74 4.24 6.42 4.51
C ARG A 74 4.48 6.43 6.02
N HIS A 75 3.44 6.69 6.82
CA HIS A 75 3.57 6.80 8.27
C HIS A 75 3.39 5.48 9.03
N LEU A 76 2.59 4.55 8.52
CA LEU A 76 2.09 3.38 9.25
C LEU A 76 2.48 2.05 8.63
N LEU A 77 2.83 2.00 7.35
CA LEU A 77 3.32 0.78 6.72
C LEU A 77 4.76 0.55 7.21
N ARG A 78 4.96 -0.52 7.99
CA ARG A 78 6.24 -0.84 8.63
C ARG A 78 6.71 -2.21 8.19
N PHE A 79 7.94 -2.26 7.67
CA PHE A 79 8.64 -3.50 7.32
C PHE A 79 9.83 -3.71 8.25
N GLU A 80 10.31 -4.94 8.33
CA GLU A 80 11.49 -5.29 9.14
C GLU A 80 12.77 -4.80 8.44
N PRO A 81 13.81 -4.40 9.20
CA PRO A 81 15.13 -4.11 8.63
C PRO A 81 15.65 -5.31 7.81
N GLY A 82 16.31 -5.05 6.70
CA GLY A 82 16.75 -6.08 5.74
C GLY A 82 15.72 -6.45 4.66
N GLU A 83 14.46 -6.03 4.77
CA GLU A 83 13.47 -6.20 3.69
C GLU A 83 13.76 -5.21 2.55
N ALA A 84 14.09 -5.72 1.36
CA ALA A 84 14.36 -4.92 0.19
C ALA A 84 13.68 -5.56 -1.03
N GLY A 85 13.11 -4.73 -1.91
CA GLY A 85 12.32 -5.25 -3.02
C GLY A 85 11.08 -4.42 -3.31
N TRP A 86 10.10 -5.04 -3.94
CA TRP A 86 8.78 -4.46 -4.12
C TRP A 86 7.66 -5.43 -3.74
N ALA A 87 6.51 -4.90 -3.36
CA ALA A 87 5.32 -5.67 -3.02
C ALA A 87 4.07 -5.02 -3.61
N ARG A 88 3.11 -5.87 -3.99
CA ARG A 88 1.75 -5.45 -4.34
C ARG A 88 0.84 -5.68 -3.15
N LEU A 89 0.18 -4.61 -2.69
CA LEU A 89 -0.73 -4.62 -1.55
C LEU A 89 -2.17 -4.48 -2.04
N PRO A 90 -2.94 -5.58 -2.17
CA PRO A 90 -4.31 -5.53 -2.65
C PRO A 90 -5.22 -4.90 -1.60
N LEU A 91 -5.99 -3.90 -1.99
CA LEU A 91 -6.98 -3.22 -1.16
C LEU A 91 -8.37 -3.44 -1.76
N VAL A 92 -9.26 -4.00 -0.94
CA VAL A 92 -10.62 -4.32 -1.31
C VAL A 92 -11.54 -3.51 -0.40
N PHE A 93 -12.42 -2.71 -1.02
CA PHE A 93 -13.39 -1.86 -0.34
C PHE A 93 -14.80 -2.31 -0.75
N GLU A 94 -15.53 -2.89 0.21
CA GLU A 94 -16.90 -3.44 0.06
C GLU A 94 -17.92 -2.67 0.92
#